data_AF-A0A7C2FHL5-F1
#
_entry.id   AF-A0A7C2FHL5-F1
#
_cell.length_a   1.000
_cell.length_b   1.000
_cell.length_c   1.000
_cell.angle_alpha   90.00
_cell.angle_beta   90.00
_cell.angle_gamma   90.00
#
_symmetry.space_group_name_H-M   'P 1'
#
loop_
_entity.id
_entity.type
_entity.pdbx_description
1 polymer ?
#
loop_
_entity_poly.entity_id
_entity_poly.type
_entity_poly.pdbx_seq_one_letter_code
_entity_poly.pdbx_strand_id
1 'polypeptide(L)'
;MKSGEARKDVLIPLFMPSLFIIERQMNPSLKKLASMASPLEDSATRKMLKMKLVDASTENRVLEWKSTGLFGDSVTKRIKYRTVKAIISFANTEGGFVVFGVSDDGAWKGLKDEEIKEFDMSKIEELVNSSVTPAIKRFGLCEMKHIRKKFIVLHIPPSDLLPHITTKEIYDQSSGKAQMLLGKHYLYCRYGGKSDIAKPADYQRIALRRAELLRNEMLRRFQEVTVNKCEDAAFSEANERVVVRTIVTSDDSSLPSIRLSRDKNITQGPFYHEVLSDSLFEEINNVVDANKLLVQSHKKFIFGEEVYYRIYSEREHVIYEKDIFALLARTGCRFYAPHFYWITKLKPSEIAKIIIDLATNLRKPNVYILMRLAILLGSDAVDWMCQMLDNKWSGQTQAPAYYFSLKEWASDVSKRDGIYVALKRNEKSIIDLPFSQKQEKIKDVISSHLGANELSFACLDLFKNGTNNKDLCRRLDLITYGQRVTEMSDNIKKYLPI
;
A
#
# COMPACT_ATOMS: atom_id res chain seq x y z
N MET A 1 71.31 -29.80 34.89
CA MET A 1 71.37 -30.52 33.60
C MET A 1 70.14 -31.42 33.53
N LYS A 2 69.33 -31.30 32.46
CA LYS A 2 68.15 -32.12 32.08
C LYS A 2 66.91 -31.99 32.99
N SER A 3 65.97 -31.11 32.64
CA SER A 3 64.84 -31.31 31.71
C SER A 3 63.74 -32.22 32.28
N GLY A 4 62.81 -31.60 33.02
CA GLY A 4 61.53 -32.21 33.40
C GLY A 4 60.49 -31.96 32.31
N GLU A 5 59.99 -33.05 31.72
CA GLU A 5 58.78 -33.04 30.88
C GLU A 5 57.55 -32.93 31.78
N ALA A 6 56.90 -31.77 31.75
CA ALA A 6 55.51 -31.61 32.15
C ALA A 6 54.68 -31.35 30.89
N ARG A 7 53.75 -32.25 30.61
CA ARG A 7 52.73 -32.11 29.56
C ARG A 7 51.99 -30.79 29.75
N LYS A 8 52.11 -29.87 28.79
CA LYS A 8 51.22 -28.73 28.62
C LYS A 8 50.21 -29.08 27.54
N ASP A 9 48.95 -29.09 27.92
CA ASP A 9 47.82 -29.12 27.01
C ASP A 9 47.90 -27.92 26.06
N VAL A 10 48.13 -28.21 24.78
CA VAL A 10 48.04 -27.25 23.70
C VAL A 10 46.58 -27.15 23.30
N LEU A 11 45.94 -26.05 23.71
CA LEU A 11 44.70 -25.54 23.12
C LEU A 11 44.96 -25.24 21.63
N ILE A 12 44.58 -26.17 20.77
CA ILE A 12 44.45 -25.95 19.33
C ILE A 12 43.15 -25.16 19.13
N PRO A 13 43.16 -23.94 18.55
CA PRO A 13 41.94 -23.27 18.17
C PRO A 13 41.34 -24.01 16.98
N LEU A 14 40.23 -24.73 17.22
CA LEU A 14 39.36 -25.23 16.17
C LEU A 14 38.77 -24.02 15.43
N PHE A 15 39.45 -23.64 14.35
CA PHE A 15 38.91 -22.82 13.28
C PHE A 15 37.59 -23.45 12.83
N MET A 16 36.47 -22.79 13.14
CA MET A 16 35.20 -23.11 12.50
C MET A 16 35.35 -22.85 10.99
N PRO A 17 35.12 -23.86 10.13
CA PRO A 17 35.02 -23.60 8.71
C PRO A 17 33.74 -22.79 8.51
N SER A 18 33.92 -21.55 8.07
CA SER A 18 32.88 -20.80 7.38
C SER A 18 32.28 -21.74 6.32
N LEU A 19 31.00 -22.03 6.45
CA LEU A 19 30.21 -22.66 5.39
C LEU A 19 30.19 -21.70 4.20
N PHE A 20 31.25 -21.71 3.41
CA PHE A 20 31.21 -21.36 2.01
C PHE A 20 30.28 -22.36 1.34
N ILE A 21 28.99 -22.01 1.28
CA ILE A 21 28.13 -22.53 0.23
C ILE A 21 28.75 -21.99 -1.06
N ILE A 22 29.49 -22.87 -1.75
CA ILE A 22 29.88 -22.68 -3.13
C ILE A 22 28.57 -22.61 -3.92
N GLU A 23 28.06 -21.40 -4.11
CA GLU A 23 27.13 -21.10 -5.19
C GLU A 23 27.84 -21.52 -6.49
N ARG A 24 27.44 -22.66 -7.05
CA ARG A 24 27.59 -22.88 -8.48
C ARG A 24 26.93 -21.68 -9.17
N GLN A 25 27.72 -20.72 -9.62
CA GLN A 25 27.26 -19.65 -10.50
C GLN A 25 26.65 -20.30 -11.74
N MET A 26 25.32 -20.49 -11.72
CA MET A 26 24.58 -20.93 -12.89
C MET A 26 24.69 -19.83 -13.94
N ASN A 27 25.49 -20.04 -14.98
CA ASN A 27 25.59 -19.15 -16.14
C ASN A 27 24.19 -19.06 -16.80
N PRO A 28 23.44 -17.95 -16.59
CA PRO A 28 22.03 -17.89 -16.96
C PRO A 28 21.88 -17.90 -18.48
N SER A 29 20.85 -18.59 -18.99
CA SER A 29 20.52 -18.55 -20.41
C SER A 29 20.06 -17.15 -20.83
N LEU A 30 20.18 -16.81 -22.12
CA LEU A 30 19.69 -15.52 -22.63
C LEU A 30 18.19 -15.32 -22.35
N LYS A 31 17.41 -16.40 -22.37
CA LYS A 31 15.99 -16.40 -21.97
C LYS A 31 15.81 -16.03 -20.50
N LYS A 32 16.63 -16.58 -19.60
CA LYS A 32 16.57 -16.24 -18.17
C LYS A 32 16.92 -14.76 -17.96
N LEU A 33 17.94 -14.26 -18.64
CA LEU A 33 18.33 -12.83 -18.60
C LEU A 33 17.21 -11.92 -19.15
N ALA A 34 16.55 -12.30 -20.24
CA ALA A 34 15.46 -11.53 -20.82
C ALA A 34 14.26 -11.38 -19.86
N SER A 35 13.98 -12.42 -19.07
CA SER A 35 12.89 -12.43 -18.10
C SER A 35 13.17 -11.63 -16.82
N MET A 36 14.41 -11.17 -16.60
CA MET A 36 14.78 -10.38 -15.43
C MET A 36 14.21 -8.96 -15.52
N ALA A 37 13.98 -8.37 -14.35
CA ALA A 37 13.54 -6.99 -14.17
C ALA A 37 14.51 -5.95 -14.76
N SER A 38 15.79 -6.05 -14.39
CA SER A 38 16.84 -5.07 -14.71
C SER A 38 18.21 -5.77 -14.97
N PRO A 39 18.34 -6.62 -16.01
CA PRO A 39 19.58 -7.36 -16.29
C PRO A 39 20.76 -6.46 -16.71
N LEU A 40 20.51 -5.17 -16.97
CA LEU A 40 21.53 -4.21 -17.42
C LEU A 40 22.17 -3.44 -16.26
N GLU A 41 21.60 -3.42 -15.06
CA GLU A 41 22.11 -2.62 -13.93
C GLU A 41 23.38 -3.21 -13.32
N ASP A 42 23.38 -4.53 -13.08
CA ASP A 42 24.52 -5.23 -12.48
C ASP A 42 25.66 -5.47 -13.48
N SER A 43 26.89 -5.15 -13.07
CA SER A 43 28.10 -5.25 -13.90
C SER A 43 28.44 -6.68 -14.30
N ALA A 44 28.26 -7.65 -13.40
CA ALA A 44 28.53 -9.05 -13.69
C ALA A 44 27.50 -9.62 -14.68
N THR A 45 26.22 -9.30 -14.48
CA THR A 45 25.11 -9.67 -15.36
C THR A 45 25.27 -9.06 -16.75
N ARG A 46 25.67 -7.79 -16.83
CA ARG A 46 25.96 -7.11 -18.10
C ARG A 46 27.11 -7.77 -18.87
N LYS A 47 28.16 -8.20 -18.17
CA LYS A 47 29.28 -8.94 -18.79
C LYS A 47 28.83 -10.29 -19.34
N MET A 48 28.01 -11.03 -18.58
CA MET A 48 27.44 -12.31 -19.04
C MET A 48 26.51 -12.12 -20.23
N LEU A 49 25.61 -11.14 -20.18
CA LEU A 49 24.72 -10.79 -21.27
C LEU A 49 25.51 -10.49 -22.55
N LYS A 50 26.59 -9.71 -22.45
CA LYS A 50 27.47 -9.43 -23.57
C LYS A 50 28.00 -10.69 -24.23
N MET A 51 28.51 -11.64 -23.45
CA MET A 51 29.01 -12.90 -23.98
C MET A 51 27.90 -13.64 -24.72
N LYS A 52 26.71 -13.77 -24.11
CA LYS A 52 25.56 -14.46 -24.72
C LYS A 52 25.04 -13.81 -25.99
N LEU A 53 25.05 -12.48 -26.07
CA LEU A 53 24.64 -11.75 -27.28
C LEU A 53 25.64 -11.93 -28.42
N VAL A 54 26.94 -11.97 -28.10
CA VAL A 54 28.01 -12.22 -29.08
C VAL A 54 28.00 -13.66 -29.58
N ASP A 55 27.73 -14.63 -28.69
CA ASP A 55 27.66 -16.05 -29.04
C ASP A 55 26.39 -16.41 -29.84
N ALA A 56 25.40 -15.51 -29.93
CA ALA A 56 24.18 -15.76 -30.67
C ALA A 56 24.43 -15.73 -32.18
N SER A 57 24.12 -16.83 -32.87
CA SER A 57 24.30 -16.95 -34.32
C SER A 57 23.09 -16.48 -35.13
N THR A 58 21.90 -16.41 -34.53
CA THR A 58 20.64 -16.05 -35.20
C THR A 58 19.67 -15.35 -34.24
N GLU A 59 18.78 -14.53 -34.80
CA GLU A 59 17.61 -14.00 -34.09
C GLU A 59 16.73 -15.13 -33.54
N ASN A 60 16.13 -14.89 -32.39
CA ASN A 60 15.35 -15.90 -31.70
C ASN A 60 14.21 -15.28 -30.88
N ARG A 61 13.62 -16.09 -29.99
CA ARG A 61 12.45 -15.72 -29.18
C ARG A 61 12.71 -14.57 -28.22
N VAL A 62 13.96 -14.24 -27.91
CA VAL A 62 14.34 -13.22 -26.95
C VAL A 62 15.37 -12.23 -27.51
N LEU A 63 15.68 -12.32 -28.81
CA LEU A 63 16.69 -11.50 -29.46
C LEU A 63 16.24 -11.06 -30.84
N GLU A 64 16.33 -9.75 -31.09
CA GLU A 64 16.13 -9.09 -32.37
C GLU A 64 17.37 -8.24 -32.69
N TRP A 65 17.83 -8.27 -33.94
CA TRP A 65 18.92 -7.47 -34.45
C TRP A 65 18.39 -6.37 -35.37
N LYS A 66 19.05 -5.20 -35.31
CA LYS A 66 18.76 -4.06 -36.17
C LYS A 66 20.07 -3.43 -36.61
N SER A 67 20.24 -3.26 -37.91
CA SER A 67 21.50 -2.74 -38.46
C SER A 67 21.71 -1.25 -38.20
N THR A 68 20.63 -0.48 -38.07
CA THR A 68 20.62 0.99 -37.89
C THR A 68 19.93 1.36 -36.59
N GLY A 69 20.04 2.63 -36.20
CA GLY A 69 19.29 3.18 -35.06
C GLY A 69 17.77 3.17 -35.21
N LEU A 70 17.06 3.68 -34.19
CA LEU A 70 15.60 3.83 -34.19
C LEU A 70 15.12 5.22 -34.60
N PHE A 71 15.99 6.21 -34.54
CA PHE A 71 15.74 7.62 -34.85
C PHE A 71 16.82 8.16 -35.80
N GLY A 72 16.52 9.28 -36.47
CA GLY A 72 17.39 9.91 -37.47
C GLY A 72 16.87 9.75 -38.91
N ASP A 73 17.40 10.58 -39.81
CA ASP A 73 16.92 10.71 -41.20
C ASP A 73 17.15 9.44 -42.04
N SER A 74 18.12 8.61 -41.63
CA SER A 74 18.42 7.33 -42.28
C SER A 74 17.44 6.22 -41.92
N VAL A 75 16.56 6.42 -40.93
CA VAL A 75 15.65 5.38 -40.43
C VAL A 75 14.31 5.42 -41.15
N THR A 76 14.08 4.43 -42.01
CA THR A 76 12.80 4.28 -42.70
C THR A 76 11.65 3.96 -41.73
N LYS A 77 10.43 4.38 -42.10
CA LYS A 77 9.19 4.03 -41.39
C LYS A 77 9.06 2.51 -41.18
N ARG A 78 9.51 1.72 -42.15
CA ARG A 78 9.54 0.27 -42.11
C ARG A 78 10.38 -0.27 -40.96
N ILE A 79 11.63 0.20 -40.83
CA ILE A 79 12.54 -0.21 -39.75
C ILE A 79 11.94 0.19 -38.41
N LYS A 80 11.51 1.46 -38.30
CA LYS A 80 10.95 2.04 -37.07
C LYS A 80 9.79 1.19 -36.51
N TYR A 81 8.77 0.93 -37.32
CA TYR A 81 7.58 0.22 -36.84
C TYR A 81 7.72 -1.30 -36.79
N ARG A 82 8.69 -1.90 -37.50
CA ARG A 82 9.09 -3.30 -37.26
C ARG A 82 9.75 -3.46 -35.89
N THR A 83 10.59 -2.50 -35.50
CA THR A 83 11.19 -2.50 -34.16
C THR A 83 10.12 -2.29 -33.08
N VAL A 84 9.19 -1.35 -33.26
CA VAL A 84 8.05 -1.18 -32.34
C VAL A 84 7.23 -2.47 -32.22
N LYS A 85 6.94 -3.14 -33.34
CA LYS A 85 6.25 -4.44 -33.35
C LYS A 85 7.02 -5.52 -32.57
N ALA A 86 8.35 -5.57 -32.69
CA ALA A 86 9.19 -6.49 -31.92
C ALA A 86 9.15 -6.19 -30.42
N ILE A 87 9.26 -4.91 -30.03
CA ILE A 87 9.16 -4.46 -28.64
C ILE A 87 7.83 -4.91 -28.00
N ILE A 88 6.71 -4.65 -28.69
CA ILE A 88 5.37 -5.06 -28.22
C ILE A 88 5.29 -6.58 -28.06
N SER A 89 5.84 -7.32 -29.02
CA SER A 89 5.84 -8.78 -29.00
C SER A 89 6.66 -9.36 -27.84
N PHE A 90 7.79 -8.73 -27.49
CA PHE A 90 8.59 -9.13 -26.33
C PHE A 90 7.84 -8.88 -25.02
N ALA A 91 7.23 -7.70 -24.86
CA ALA A 91 6.45 -7.36 -23.66
C ALA A 91 5.27 -8.32 -23.43
N ASN A 92 4.62 -8.77 -24.51
CA ASN A 92 3.51 -9.74 -24.47
C ASN A 92 3.96 -11.21 -24.30
N THR A 93 5.26 -11.48 -24.33
CA THR A 93 5.81 -12.84 -24.22
C THR A 93 6.84 -12.95 -23.09
N GLU A 94 8.05 -13.41 -23.36
CA GLU A 94 9.07 -13.75 -22.35
C GLU A 94 10.06 -12.61 -22.11
N GLY A 95 9.75 -11.41 -22.62
CA GLY A 95 10.72 -10.33 -22.73
C GLY A 95 11.74 -10.59 -23.85
N GLY A 96 12.72 -9.71 -23.97
CA GLY A 96 13.78 -9.85 -24.96
C GLY A 96 14.71 -8.65 -25.03
N PHE A 97 15.64 -8.74 -25.98
CA PHE A 97 16.63 -7.74 -26.29
C PHE A 97 16.54 -7.34 -27.75
N VAL A 98 16.60 -6.03 -28.01
CA VAL A 98 16.84 -5.48 -29.35
C VAL A 98 18.26 -4.93 -29.35
N VAL A 99 19.11 -5.46 -30.23
CA VAL A 99 20.50 -5.01 -30.39
C VAL A 99 20.63 -4.22 -31.68
N PHE A 100 21.02 -2.96 -31.55
CA PHE A 100 21.23 -2.05 -32.67
C PHE A 100 22.71 -2.00 -33.09
N GLY A 101 22.95 -1.92 -34.40
CA GLY A 101 24.28 -2.00 -35.02
C GLY A 101 24.66 -3.40 -35.51
N VAL A 102 23.73 -4.36 -35.54
CA VAL A 102 23.95 -5.74 -36.01
C VAL A 102 23.05 -5.99 -37.22
N SER A 103 23.61 -6.46 -38.33
CA SER A 103 22.78 -6.79 -39.50
C SER A 103 22.02 -8.10 -39.34
N ASP A 104 21.02 -8.29 -40.20
CA ASP A 104 20.13 -9.46 -40.20
C ASP A 104 20.89 -10.79 -40.38
N ASP A 105 22.12 -10.76 -40.91
CA ASP A 105 23.05 -11.89 -41.06
C ASP A 105 23.97 -12.12 -39.83
N GLY A 106 23.84 -11.29 -38.78
CA GLY A 106 24.66 -11.36 -37.57
C GLY A 106 25.99 -10.61 -37.63
N ALA A 107 26.26 -9.85 -38.70
CA ALA A 107 27.49 -9.06 -38.77
C ALA A 107 27.43 -7.81 -37.86
N TRP A 108 28.45 -7.65 -37.00
CA TRP A 108 28.57 -6.54 -36.04
C TRP A 108 29.08 -5.26 -36.73
N LYS A 109 28.16 -4.49 -37.32
CA LYS A 109 28.46 -3.26 -38.07
C LYS A 109 28.83 -2.08 -37.17
N GLY A 110 28.19 -1.98 -35.99
CA GLY A 110 28.34 -0.86 -35.06
C GLY A 110 27.49 0.34 -35.46
N LEU A 111 27.26 1.23 -34.51
CA LEU A 111 26.61 2.53 -34.72
C LEU A 111 27.64 3.66 -34.66
N LYS A 112 27.35 4.76 -35.37
CA LYS A 112 28.12 6.00 -35.25
C LYS A 112 27.74 6.76 -33.98
N ASP A 113 28.63 7.65 -33.52
CA ASP A 113 28.41 8.41 -32.29
C ASP A 113 27.19 9.34 -32.39
N GLU A 114 26.87 9.84 -33.57
CA GLU A 114 25.66 10.65 -33.81
C GLU A 114 24.39 9.81 -33.65
N GLU A 115 24.38 8.58 -34.19
CA GLU A 115 23.24 7.66 -34.08
C GLU A 115 23.01 7.23 -32.63
N ILE A 116 24.07 7.06 -31.85
CA ILE A 116 24.01 6.70 -30.43
C ILE A 116 23.38 7.82 -29.60
N LYS A 117 23.74 9.08 -29.87
CA LYS A 117 23.18 10.25 -29.16
C LYS A 117 21.67 10.41 -29.36
N GLU A 118 21.11 9.88 -30.45
CA GLU A 118 19.67 9.90 -30.70
C GLU A 118 18.87 8.88 -29.87
N PHE A 119 19.53 7.91 -29.25
CA PHE A 119 18.89 6.97 -28.34
C PHE A 119 18.60 7.62 -26.98
N ASP A 120 17.39 8.17 -26.87
CA ASP A 120 16.81 8.63 -25.61
C ASP A 120 15.68 7.68 -25.20
N MET A 121 15.73 7.23 -23.94
CA MET A 121 14.73 6.36 -23.36
C MET A 121 13.32 6.97 -23.44
N SER A 122 13.20 8.28 -23.21
CA SER A 122 11.92 8.99 -23.23
C SER A 122 11.30 8.98 -24.64
N LYS A 123 12.13 9.19 -25.67
CA LYS A 123 11.70 9.11 -27.08
C LYS A 123 11.25 7.70 -27.46
N ILE A 124 11.93 6.66 -26.95
CA ILE A 124 11.55 5.26 -27.20
C ILE A 124 10.20 4.96 -26.54
N GLU A 125 10.03 5.35 -25.28
CA GLU A 125 8.76 5.18 -24.55
C GLU A 125 7.61 5.89 -25.25
N GLU A 126 7.79 7.16 -25.62
CA GLU A 126 6.77 7.94 -26.33
C GLU A 126 6.39 7.27 -27.67
N LEU A 127 7.38 6.86 -28.46
CA LEU A 127 7.15 6.21 -29.74
C LEU A 127 6.33 4.91 -29.58
N VAL A 128 6.75 4.05 -28.65
CA VAL A 128 6.12 2.74 -28.43
C VAL A 128 4.72 2.93 -27.81
N ASN A 129 4.62 3.69 -26.72
CA ASN A 129 3.39 3.85 -25.95
C ASN A 129 2.33 4.69 -26.68
N SER A 130 2.72 5.53 -27.64
CA SER A 130 1.75 6.16 -28.54
C SER A 130 1.02 5.16 -29.43
N SER A 131 1.49 3.90 -29.52
CA SER A 131 0.96 2.87 -30.43
C SER A 131 0.29 1.69 -29.72
N VAL A 132 0.25 1.66 -28.37
CA VAL A 132 -0.32 0.55 -27.59
C VAL A 132 -1.11 0.99 -26.36
N THR A 133 -2.02 0.12 -25.92
CA THR A 133 -2.70 0.20 -24.62
C THR A 133 -2.80 -1.19 -23.98
N PRO A 134 -2.53 -1.34 -22.66
CA PRO A 134 -1.95 -0.34 -21.76
C PRO A 134 -0.51 0.00 -22.16
N ALA A 135 0.07 1.05 -21.58
CA ALA A 135 1.46 1.44 -21.85
C ALA A 135 2.46 0.37 -21.34
N ILE A 136 3.52 0.13 -22.11
CA ILE A 136 4.66 -0.70 -21.72
C ILE A 136 5.61 0.16 -20.87
N LYS A 137 6.11 -0.40 -19.77
CA LYS A 137 7.01 0.25 -18.81
C LYS A 137 8.29 -0.56 -18.62
N ARG A 138 9.29 0.03 -17.94
CA ARG A 138 10.52 -0.64 -17.47
C ARG A 138 11.46 -1.10 -18.58
N PHE A 139 11.61 -0.28 -19.62
CA PHE A 139 12.65 -0.51 -20.60
C PHE A 139 14.03 -0.30 -19.97
N GLY A 140 14.99 -1.14 -20.35
CA GLY A 140 16.40 -0.95 -20.01
C GLY A 140 17.21 -0.56 -21.25
N LEU A 141 18.10 0.41 -21.14
CA LEU A 141 18.95 0.85 -22.24
C LEU A 141 20.42 0.84 -21.81
N CYS A 142 21.29 0.25 -22.63
CA CYS A 142 22.73 0.21 -22.35
C CYS A 142 23.55 0.32 -23.63
N GLU A 143 24.60 1.15 -23.60
CA GLU A 143 25.67 1.12 -24.60
C GLU A 143 26.63 -0.05 -24.31
N MET A 144 27.01 -0.78 -25.36
CA MET A 144 27.95 -1.89 -25.29
C MET A 144 29.04 -1.74 -26.35
N LYS A 145 30.28 -2.11 -26.01
CA LYS A 145 31.42 -2.08 -26.92
C LYS A 145 31.85 -3.49 -27.33
N HIS A 146 31.91 -3.79 -28.61
CA HIS A 146 32.39 -5.07 -29.15
C HIS A 146 33.24 -4.83 -30.42
N ILE A 147 34.40 -5.47 -30.54
CA ILE A 147 35.34 -5.28 -31.67
C ILE A 147 35.60 -3.77 -31.95
N ARG A 148 35.88 -2.99 -30.90
CA ARG A 148 36.10 -1.52 -30.94
C ARG A 148 34.95 -0.69 -31.52
N LYS A 149 33.79 -1.29 -31.75
CA LYS A 149 32.56 -0.63 -32.20
C LYS A 149 31.57 -0.52 -31.05
N LYS A 150 30.67 0.45 -31.13
CA LYS A 150 29.62 0.71 -30.14
C LYS A 150 28.27 0.21 -30.66
N PHE A 151 27.45 -0.29 -29.75
CA PHE A 151 26.13 -0.87 -30.00
C PHE A 151 25.20 -0.43 -28.89
N ILE A 152 23.91 -0.36 -29.20
CA ILE A 152 22.87 -0.11 -28.20
C ILE A 152 22.08 -1.39 -27.97
N VAL A 153 21.88 -1.73 -26.70
CA VAL A 153 21.01 -2.82 -26.29
C VAL A 153 19.82 -2.26 -25.54
N LEU A 154 18.64 -2.48 -26.11
CA LEU A 154 17.36 -2.21 -25.48
C LEU A 154 16.83 -3.52 -24.91
N HIS A 155 16.59 -3.55 -23.60
CA HIS A 155 15.95 -4.64 -22.89
C HIS A 155 14.48 -4.33 -22.67
N ILE A 156 13.63 -5.31 -22.98
CA ILE A 156 12.19 -5.27 -22.80
C ILE A 156 11.84 -6.44 -21.88
N PRO A 157 11.50 -6.20 -20.60
CA PRO A 157 11.06 -7.28 -19.74
C PRO A 157 9.68 -7.80 -20.16
N PRO A 158 9.30 -9.03 -19.76
CA PRO A 158 7.90 -9.44 -19.80
C PRO A 158 7.06 -8.45 -19.01
N SER A 159 5.94 -8.01 -19.57
CA SER A 159 5.12 -7.01 -18.90
C SER A 159 4.13 -7.63 -17.92
N ASP A 160 4.02 -7.04 -16.73
CA ASP A 160 3.00 -7.41 -15.76
C ASP A 160 1.60 -6.92 -16.17
N LEU A 161 1.52 -5.95 -17.10
CA LEU A 161 0.28 -5.34 -17.61
C LEU A 161 -0.19 -5.92 -18.95
N LEU A 162 0.40 -7.02 -19.41
CA LEU A 162 -0.04 -7.69 -20.64
C LEU A 162 -1.55 -8.04 -20.58
N PRO A 163 -2.29 -8.06 -21.70
CA PRO A 163 -1.82 -7.84 -23.06
C PRO A 163 -1.71 -6.35 -23.46
N HIS A 164 -0.63 -6.00 -24.17
CA HIS A 164 -0.48 -4.74 -24.89
C HIS A 164 -1.05 -4.87 -26.29
N ILE A 165 -2.15 -4.16 -26.54
CA ILE A 165 -2.89 -4.17 -27.80
C ILE A 165 -2.59 -2.88 -28.55
N THR A 166 -2.39 -2.97 -29.86
CA THR A 166 -2.08 -1.80 -30.68
C THR A 166 -3.28 -0.88 -30.90
N THR A 167 -3.03 0.42 -30.95
CA THR A 167 -4.08 1.46 -31.12
C THR A 167 -4.03 2.15 -32.48
N LYS A 168 -2.94 1.98 -33.22
CA LYS A 168 -2.67 2.62 -34.50
C LYS A 168 -2.58 1.60 -35.63
N GLU A 169 -2.91 2.06 -36.83
CA GLU A 169 -2.70 1.34 -38.08
C GLU A 169 -1.68 2.07 -38.95
N ILE A 170 -0.71 1.33 -39.46
CA ILE A 170 0.48 1.89 -40.08
C ILE A 170 0.86 1.06 -41.31
N TYR A 171 0.83 1.71 -42.46
CA TYR A 171 1.23 1.14 -43.74
C TYR A 171 2.57 1.70 -44.22
N ASP A 172 3.28 0.86 -44.96
CA ASP A 172 4.40 1.21 -45.82
C ASP A 172 3.93 1.25 -47.28
N GLN A 173 4.16 2.37 -47.97
CA GLN A 173 3.78 2.56 -49.37
C GLN A 173 4.99 2.58 -50.32
N SER A 174 6.21 2.39 -49.80
CA SER A 174 7.46 2.54 -50.56
C SER A 174 7.69 1.49 -51.66
N SER A 175 6.88 0.43 -51.73
CA SER A 175 7.06 -0.71 -52.66
C SER A 175 5.87 -0.93 -53.62
N GLY A 176 5.03 0.09 -53.84
CA GLY A 176 3.92 0.05 -54.81
C GLY A 176 2.70 -0.81 -54.39
N LYS A 177 2.84 -1.69 -53.40
CA LYS A 177 1.75 -2.35 -52.68
C LYS A 177 1.77 -1.90 -51.23
N ALA A 178 0.61 -1.50 -50.68
CA ALA A 178 0.50 -1.11 -49.27
C ALA A 178 0.77 -2.31 -48.36
N GLN A 179 1.93 -2.34 -47.70
CA GLN A 179 2.29 -3.38 -46.73
C GLN A 179 1.96 -2.88 -45.32
N MET A 180 1.11 -3.59 -44.58
CA MET A 180 0.81 -3.27 -43.18
C MET A 180 2.02 -3.58 -42.29
N LEU A 181 2.51 -2.56 -41.59
CA LEU A 181 3.60 -2.68 -40.60
C LEU A 181 3.06 -2.94 -39.19
N LEU A 182 1.96 -2.25 -38.84
CA LEU A 182 1.28 -2.36 -37.57
C LEU A 182 -0.23 -2.25 -37.83
N GLY A 183 -1.01 -3.23 -37.39
CA GLY A 183 -2.48 -3.21 -37.48
C GLY A 183 -3.08 -2.65 -36.20
N LYS A 184 -4.28 -2.04 -36.29
CA LYS A 184 -5.02 -1.54 -35.12
C LYS A 184 -5.76 -2.69 -34.42
N HIS A 185 -5.80 -2.65 -33.09
CA HIS A 185 -6.39 -3.67 -32.20
C HIS A 185 -5.77 -5.06 -32.31
N TYR A 186 -4.53 -5.14 -32.80
CA TYR A 186 -3.83 -6.41 -32.94
C TYR A 186 -2.99 -6.68 -31.70
N LEU A 187 -2.98 -7.95 -31.30
CA LEU A 187 -2.09 -8.45 -30.27
C LEU A 187 -0.92 -9.15 -30.96
N TYR A 188 0.28 -8.63 -30.77
CA TYR A 188 1.49 -9.23 -31.34
C TYR A 188 2.24 -10.06 -30.29
N CYS A 189 2.70 -11.24 -30.71
CA CYS A 189 3.46 -12.19 -29.91
C CYS A 189 4.70 -12.65 -30.69
N ARG A 190 5.71 -13.11 -29.94
CA ARG A 190 6.98 -13.58 -30.48
C ARG A 190 6.94 -15.09 -30.75
N TYR A 191 7.27 -15.50 -31.98
CA TYR A 191 7.38 -16.90 -32.42
C TYR A 191 8.74 -17.12 -33.10
N GLY A 192 9.67 -17.79 -32.42
CA GLY A 192 11.05 -17.85 -32.89
C GLY A 192 11.63 -16.44 -33.04
N GLY A 193 12.32 -16.16 -34.15
CA GLY A 193 12.80 -14.83 -34.50
C GLY A 193 11.75 -13.88 -35.12
N LYS A 194 10.46 -14.21 -35.12
CA LYS A 194 9.43 -13.41 -35.81
C LYS A 194 8.36 -12.88 -34.86
N SER A 195 7.85 -11.69 -35.17
CA SER A 195 6.75 -11.03 -34.46
C SER A 195 5.48 -11.11 -35.29
N ASP A 196 4.48 -11.85 -34.80
CA ASP A 196 3.25 -12.14 -35.54
C ASP A 196 1.99 -11.99 -34.67
N ILE A 197 0.81 -12.01 -35.30
CA ILE A 197 -0.48 -11.88 -34.62
C ILE A 197 -0.68 -13.08 -33.68
N ALA A 198 -1.22 -12.81 -32.49
CA ALA A 198 -1.51 -13.80 -31.48
C ALA A 198 -2.44 -14.91 -32.01
N LYS A 199 -2.10 -16.17 -31.71
CA LYS A 199 -2.93 -17.34 -31.98
C LYS A 199 -3.84 -17.61 -30.78
N PRO A 200 -4.91 -18.41 -30.92
CA PRO A 200 -5.81 -18.75 -29.81
C PRO A 200 -5.09 -19.23 -28.53
N ALA A 201 -4.04 -20.03 -28.68
CA ALA A 201 -3.22 -20.51 -27.55
C ALA A 201 -2.51 -19.38 -26.79
N ASP A 202 -2.17 -18.27 -27.46
CA ASP A 202 -1.55 -17.11 -26.82
C ASP A 202 -2.54 -16.36 -25.93
N TYR A 203 -3.80 -16.22 -26.35
CA TYR A 203 -4.84 -15.62 -25.51
C TYR A 203 -5.05 -16.43 -24.24
N GLN A 204 -5.10 -17.76 -24.35
CA GLN A 204 -5.20 -18.64 -23.18
C GLN A 204 -3.99 -18.49 -22.26
N ARG A 205 -2.76 -18.50 -22.81
CA ARG A 205 -1.53 -18.28 -22.02
C ARG A 205 -1.55 -16.94 -21.31
N ILE A 206 -1.96 -15.88 -22.00
CA ILE A 206 -2.02 -14.51 -21.46
C ILE A 206 -3.06 -14.41 -20.35
N ALA A 207 -4.25 -15.00 -20.55
CA ALA A 207 -5.29 -15.04 -19.53
C ALA A 207 -4.83 -15.82 -18.29
N LEU A 208 -4.23 -17.00 -18.47
CA LEU A 208 -3.69 -17.81 -17.38
C LEU A 208 -2.57 -17.08 -16.64
N ARG A 209 -1.63 -16.46 -17.37
CA ARG A 209 -0.54 -15.70 -16.77
C ARG A 209 -1.05 -14.49 -16.01
N ARG A 210 -2.07 -13.78 -16.51
CA ARG A 210 -2.69 -12.66 -15.78
C ARG A 210 -3.44 -13.15 -14.56
N ALA A 211 -4.16 -14.26 -14.66
CA ALA A 211 -4.78 -14.90 -13.51
C ALA A 211 -3.73 -15.31 -12.48
N GLU A 212 -2.57 -15.83 -12.90
CA GLU A 212 -1.48 -16.20 -12.01
C GLU A 212 -0.77 -14.98 -11.39
N LEU A 213 -0.54 -13.91 -12.15
CA LEU A 213 -0.01 -12.65 -11.62
C LEU A 213 -0.96 -12.05 -10.59
N LEU A 214 -2.26 -11.96 -10.92
CA LEU A 214 -3.28 -11.52 -9.97
C LEU A 214 -3.36 -12.46 -8.78
N ARG A 215 -3.33 -13.79 -8.98
CA ARG A 215 -3.30 -14.77 -7.90
C ARG A 215 -2.07 -14.62 -7.03
N ASN A 216 -0.88 -14.35 -7.60
CA ASN A 216 0.36 -14.17 -6.84
C ASN A 216 0.40 -12.80 -6.15
N GLU A 217 -0.21 -11.76 -6.73
CA GLU A 217 -0.46 -10.50 -6.04
C GLU A 217 -1.46 -10.66 -4.91
N MET A 218 -2.47 -11.51 -5.07
CA MET A 218 -3.41 -11.88 -4.02
C MET A 218 -2.72 -12.75 -2.97
N LEU A 219 -1.95 -13.77 -3.35
CA LEU A 219 -1.21 -14.69 -2.48
C LEU A 219 -0.02 -14.07 -1.78
N ARG A 220 0.60 -13.02 -2.32
CA ARG A 220 1.51 -12.15 -1.55
C ARG A 220 0.82 -11.52 -0.35
N ARG A 221 -0.53 -11.44 -0.35
CA ARG A 221 -1.35 -11.01 0.79
C ARG A 221 -1.70 -12.15 1.75
N PHE A 222 -1.39 -13.41 1.42
CA PHE A 222 -1.63 -14.57 2.27
C PHE A 222 -0.29 -15.12 2.76
N GLN A 223 0.06 -14.88 4.03
CA GLN A 223 1.18 -15.56 4.68
C GLN A 223 0.70 -16.85 5.34
N GLU A 224 1.48 -17.92 5.22
CA GLU A 224 1.33 -19.11 6.06
C GLU A 224 1.86 -18.79 7.46
N VAL A 225 0.99 -18.81 8.46
CA VAL A 225 1.42 -18.59 9.85
C VAL A 225 2.01 -19.88 10.39
N THR A 226 3.33 -19.89 10.58
CA THR A 226 3.97 -20.93 11.36
C THR A 226 3.71 -20.62 12.84
N VAL A 227 2.85 -21.41 13.49
CA VAL A 227 2.67 -21.30 14.95
C VAL A 227 3.95 -21.83 15.59
N ASN A 228 4.79 -20.94 16.12
CA ASN A 228 5.98 -21.33 16.88
C ASN A 228 5.55 -22.25 18.03
N LYS A 229 6.26 -23.37 18.20
CA LYS A 229 6.16 -24.13 19.45
C LYS A 229 6.54 -23.16 20.58
N CYS A 230 5.70 -23.02 21.59
CA CYS A 230 6.15 -22.41 22.85
C CYS A 230 7.35 -23.22 23.32
N GLU A 231 8.51 -22.57 23.47
CA GLU A 231 9.52 -23.10 24.36
C GLU A 231 8.93 -23.13 25.77
N ASP A 232 9.16 -24.25 26.44
CA ASP A 232 8.52 -24.64 27.68
C ASP A 232 8.85 -23.65 28.80
N ALA A 233 8.05 -22.61 28.94
CA ALA A 233 7.89 -21.93 30.21
C ALA A 233 7.24 -22.93 31.16
N ALA A 234 8.06 -23.55 32.02
CA ALA A 234 7.74 -24.41 33.15
C ALA A 234 6.25 -24.42 33.56
N PHE A 235 5.45 -25.25 32.92
CA PHE A 235 4.14 -25.65 33.41
C PHE A 235 4.28 -27.05 34.00
N SER A 236 3.96 -27.17 35.28
CA SER A 236 4.03 -28.40 36.07
C SER A 236 3.27 -29.54 35.39
N GLU A 237 3.82 -30.75 35.51
CA GLU A 237 3.21 -32.04 35.18
C GLU A 237 1.92 -32.29 35.98
N ALA A 238 0.83 -31.61 35.62
CA ALA A 238 -0.52 -31.96 36.04
C ALA A 238 -1.53 -31.19 35.17
N ASN A 239 -2.19 -31.92 34.27
CA ASN A 239 -3.21 -31.50 33.31
C ASN A 239 -2.68 -31.08 31.94
N GLU A 240 -2.70 -32.03 31.00
CA GLU A 240 -2.88 -31.78 29.57
C GLU A 240 -4.20 -31.02 29.32
N ARG A 241 -4.22 -29.73 29.59
CA ARG A 241 -5.21 -28.83 28.99
C ARG A 241 -4.63 -28.37 27.66
N VAL A 242 -4.93 -29.13 26.61
CA VAL A 242 -4.84 -28.65 25.24
C VAL A 242 -5.65 -27.35 25.18
N VAL A 243 -4.97 -26.21 25.13
CA VAL A 243 -5.61 -24.90 25.03
C VAL A 243 -6.25 -24.81 23.64
N VAL A 244 -7.51 -25.23 23.53
CA VAL A 244 -8.34 -25.02 22.36
C VAL A 244 -8.87 -23.58 22.43
N ARG A 245 -8.13 -22.63 21.86
CA ARG A 245 -8.69 -21.31 21.58
C ARG A 245 -9.55 -21.42 20.32
N THR A 246 -10.86 -21.37 20.49
CA THR A 246 -11.80 -21.16 19.38
C THR A 246 -11.81 -19.66 19.09
N ILE A 247 -11.27 -19.25 17.95
CA ILE A 247 -11.37 -17.86 17.50
C ILE A 247 -12.55 -17.81 16.53
N VAL A 248 -13.65 -17.24 17.00
CA VAL A 248 -14.78 -16.88 16.15
C VAL A 248 -14.45 -15.49 15.58
N THR A 249 -14.03 -15.43 14.32
CA THR A 249 -13.62 -14.18 13.64
C THR A 249 -14.80 -13.36 13.12
N SER A 250 -16.06 -13.78 13.32
CA SER A 250 -17.24 -13.02 12.90
C SER A 250 -18.49 -13.35 13.74
N ASP A 251 -19.42 -12.40 13.85
CA ASP A 251 -20.74 -12.61 14.47
C ASP A 251 -21.68 -13.53 13.63
N ASP A 252 -21.23 -14.02 12.47
CA ASP A 252 -22.02 -14.87 11.57
C ASP A 252 -21.91 -16.36 11.98
N SER A 253 -22.99 -16.89 12.55
CA SER A 253 -23.10 -18.30 12.98
C SER A 253 -23.06 -19.32 11.85
N SER A 254 -23.15 -18.89 10.58
CA SER A 254 -23.07 -19.78 9.42
C SER A 254 -21.64 -20.13 9.01
N LEU A 255 -20.65 -19.41 9.55
CA LEU A 255 -19.25 -19.65 9.23
C LEU A 255 -18.66 -20.78 10.09
N PRO A 256 -17.85 -21.68 9.51
CA PRO A 256 -17.27 -22.81 10.23
C PRO A 256 -16.29 -22.33 11.31
N SER A 257 -16.44 -22.86 12.53
CA SER A 257 -15.54 -22.57 13.65
C SER A 257 -14.13 -23.11 13.39
N ILE A 258 -13.12 -22.25 13.48
CA ILE A 258 -11.72 -22.66 13.34
C ILE A 258 -11.18 -23.12 14.70
N ARG A 259 -10.63 -24.34 14.74
CA ARG A 259 -9.95 -24.90 15.92
C ARG A 259 -8.44 -24.88 15.72
N LEU A 260 -7.72 -24.13 16.55
CA LEU A 260 -6.27 -24.15 16.59
C LEU A 260 -5.81 -25.24 17.55
N SER A 261 -4.96 -26.16 17.07
CA SER A 261 -4.35 -27.21 17.88
C SER A 261 -2.85 -27.30 17.61
N ARG A 262 -2.08 -27.64 18.65
CA ARG A 262 -0.64 -27.94 18.55
C ARG A 262 -0.37 -29.40 18.16
N ASP A 263 -1.37 -30.27 18.23
CA ASP A 263 -1.27 -31.67 17.84
C ASP A 263 -1.54 -31.82 16.33
N LYS A 264 -0.49 -32.21 15.59
CA LYS A 264 -0.51 -32.42 14.14
C LYS A 264 -1.49 -33.50 13.69
N ASN A 265 -1.88 -34.43 14.58
CA ASN A 265 -2.79 -35.52 14.24
C ASN A 265 -4.26 -35.06 14.17
N ILE A 266 -4.59 -33.91 14.77
CA ILE A 266 -5.94 -33.34 14.81
C ILE A 266 -6.10 -32.06 13.98
N THR A 267 -5.02 -31.53 13.41
CA THR A 267 -5.06 -30.40 12.48
C THR A 267 -5.54 -30.86 11.09
N GLN A 268 -6.64 -30.29 10.61
CA GLN A 268 -7.26 -30.67 9.32
C GLN A 268 -6.71 -29.94 8.09
N GLY A 269 -5.71 -29.05 8.24
CA GLY A 269 -5.05 -28.39 7.13
C GLY A 269 -4.30 -27.12 7.52
N PRO A 270 -3.54 -26.52 6.58
CA PRO A 270 -2.89 -25.23 6.77
C PRO A 270 -3.92 -24.09 6.85
N PHE A 271 -3.67 -23.13 7.75
CA PHE A 271 -4.48 -21.92 7.89
C PHE A 271 -3.80 -20.76 7.17
N TYR A 272 -4.53 -20.15 6.24
CA TYR A 272 -4.09 -18.95 5.53
C TYR A 272 -4.98 -17.79 5.98
N HIS A 273 -4.38 -16.66 6.35
CA HIS A 273 -5.12 -15.42 6.56
C HIS A 273 -4.48 -14.27 5.78
N GLU A 274 -5.32 -13.32 5.41
CA GLU A 274 -4.88 -12.11 4.74
C GLU A 274 -4.15 -11.21 5.74
N VAL A 275 -2.96 -10.74 5.37
CA VAL A 275 -2.20 -9.71 6.08
C VAL A 275 -1.98 -8.56 5.11
N LEU A 276 -2.22 -7.33 5.58
CA LEU A 276 -1.95 -6.13 4.80
C LEU A 276 -0.45 -5.98 4.61
N SER A 277 -0.01 -5.67 3.39
CA SER A 277 1.41 -5.43 3.10
C SER A 277 1.92 -4.19 3.83
N ASP A 278 3.13 -4.24 4.37
CA ASP A 278 3.76 -3.11 5.07
C ASP A 278 3.89 -1.86 4.18
N SER A 279 4.07 -2.04 2.87
CA SER A 279 4.16 -0.93 1.91
C SER A 279 2.85 -0.15 1.77
N LEU A 280 1.71 -0.73 2.18
CA LEU A 280 0.42 -0.03 2.25
C LEU A 280 0.49 1.15 3.22
N PHE A 281 1.28 1.00 4.29
CA PHE A 281 1.36 1.98 5.38
C PHE A 281 2.45 3.04 5.16
N GLU A 282 3.22 2.94 4.06
CA GLU A 282 4.22 3.94 3.66
C GLU A 282 3.57 5.27 3.25
N GLU A 283 2.39 5.22 2.62
CA GLU A 283 1.65 6.41 2.19
C GLU A 283 0.19 6.32 2.67
N ILE A 284 -0.25 7.35 3.41
CA ILE A 284 -1.54 7.27 4.11
C ILE A 284 -2.75 7.18 3.19
N ASN A 285 -2.66 7.79 2.00
CA ASN A 285 -3.74 7.74 1.02
C ASN A 285 -3.91 6.32 0.45
N ASN A 286 -2.85 5.51 0.37
CA ASN A 286 -2.97 4.09 -0.02
C ASN A 286 -3.78 3.31 1.00
N VAL A 287 -3.59 3.57 2.30
CA VAL A 287 -4.41 2.96 3.38
C VAL A 287 -5.88 3.35 3.23
N VAL A 288 -6.16 4.63 2.95
CA VAL A 288 -7.53 5.14 2.78
C VAL A 288 -8.19 4.55 1.54
N ASP A 289 -7.46 4.49 0.42
CA ASP A 289 -7.92 3.90 -0.83
C ASP A 289 -8.17 2.40 -0.70
N ALA A 290 -7.31 1.68 0.04
CA ALA A 290 -7.54 0.27 0.35
C ALA A 290 -8.82 0.10 1.18
N ASN A 291 -9.07 0.93 2.20
CA ASN A 291 -10.33 0.87 2.93
C ASN A 291 -11.53 1.12 1.99
N LYS A 292 -11.43 2.11 1.10
CA LYS A 292 -12.46 2.43 0.11
C LYS A 292 -12.76 1.25 -0.82
N LEU A 293 -11.73 0.58 -1.31
CA LEU A 293 -11.86 -0.60 -2.19
C LEU A 293 -12.48 -1.80 -1.47
N LEU A 294 -12.26 -1.96 -0.18
CA LEU A 294 -12.85 -3.05 0.61
C LEU A 294 -14.30 -2.75 1.01
N VAL A 295 -14.64 -1.46 1.14
CA VAL A 295 -15.95 -0.94 1.58
C VAL A 295 -17.08 -1.12 0.56
N GLN A 296 -16.83 -1.71 -0.62
CA GLN A 296 -17.70 -1.83 -1.82
C GLN A 296 -19.23 -1.94 -1.62
N SER A 297 -19.73 -2.44 -0.50
CA SER A 297 -21.16 -2.43 -0.12
C SER A 297 -21.44 -2.05 1.35
N HIS A 298 -20.43 -1.95 2.20
CA HIS A 298 -20.57 -1.78 3.65
C HIS A 298 -20.21 -0.35 4.04
N LYS A 299 -21.16 0.47 4.54
CA LYS A 299 -20.91 1.84 5.03
C LYS A 299 -20.06 1.91 6.33
N LYS A 300 -19.20 0.93 6.57
CA LYS A 300 -18.43 0.75 7.81
C LYS A 300 -16.96 0.62 7.46
N PHE A 301 -16.11 1.31 8.22
CA PHE A 301 -14.67 1.15 8.14
C PHE A 301 -14.27 -0.26 8.53
N ILE A 302 -13.43 -0.88 7.70
CA ILE A 302 -13.14 -2.31 7.72
C ILE A 302 -11.90 -2.60 8.56
N PHE A 303 -10.92 -1.70 8.56
CA PHE A 303 -9.71 -1.91 9.34
C PHE A 303 -9.96 -1.76 10.85
N GLY A 304 -9.00 -2.28 11.62
CA GLY A 304 -9.00 -2.19 13.08
C GLY A 304 -8.77 -0.75 13.59
N GLU A 305 -9.01 -0.57 14.89
CA GLU A 305 -8.80 0.70 15.58
C GLU A 305 -7.36 1.21 15.45
N GLU A 306 -6.36 0.34 15.49
CA GLU A 306 -4.94 0.69 15.31
C GLU A 306 -4.70 1.44 13.99
N VAL A 307 -5.24 0.92 12.88
CA VAL A 307 -5.11 1.54 11.56
C VAL A 307 -5.86 2.87 11.50
N TYR A 308 -6.97 3.01 12.22
CA TYR A 308 -7.64 4.30 12.34
C TYR A 308 -6.73 5.35 13.00
N TYR A 309 -6.01 4.99 14.07
CA TYR A 309 -5.04 5.88 14.71
C TYR A 309 -3.87 6.25 13.79
N ARG A 310 -3.40 5.31 12.96
CA ARG A 310 -2.42 5.62 11.89
C ARG A 310 -2.95 6.69 10.93
N ILE A 311 -4.17 6.53 10.42
CA ILE A 311 -4.82 7.53 9.55
C ILE A 311 -4.98 8.87 10.27
N TYR A 312 -5.36 8.85 11.55
CA TYR A 312 -5.51 10.08 12.32
C TYR A 312 -4.18 10.80 12.58
N SER A 313 -3.08 10.05 12.71
CA SER A 313 -1.75 10.63 12.95
C SER A 313 -1.29 11.50 11.78
N GLU A 314 -1.68 11.16 10.55
CA GLU A 314 -1.35 11.89 9.33
C GLU A 314 -2.57 12.56 8.69
N ARG A 315 -3.58 12.89 9.49
CA ARG A 315 -4.89 13.40 9.04
C ARG A 315 -4.82 14.61 8.10
N GLU A 316 -3.80 15.44 8.23
CA GLU A 316 -3.60 16.64 7.39
C GLU A 316 -3.12 16.31 5.97
N HIS A 317 -2.61 15.09 5.76
CA HIS A 317 -2.14 14.59 4.46
C HIS A 317 -3.17 13.70 3.75
N VAL A 318 -4.31 13.41 4.39
CA VAL A 318 -5.40 12.63 3.79
C VAL A 318 -6.14 13.50 2.78
N ILE A 319 -6.24 13.03 1.53
CA ILE A 319 -6.94 13.73 0.45
C ILE A 319 -8.42 13.88 0.81
N TYR A 320 -8.92 15.11 0.73
CA TYR A 320 -10.31 15.40 1.06
C TYR A 320 -11.27 14.77 0.05
N GLU A 321 -12.05 13.81 0.53
CA GLU A 321 -13.21 13.25 -0.15
C GLU A 321 -14.39 13.19 0.83
N LYS A 322 -15.53 13.77 0.43
CA LYS A 322 -16.69 13.98 1.32
C LYS A 322 -17.12 12.69 2.03
N ASP A 323 -17.28 11.61 1.27
CA ASP A 323 -17.80 10.35 1.79
C ASP A 323 -16.79 9.62 2.69
N ILE A 324 -15.49 9.76 2.38
CA ILE A 324 -14.40 9.23 3.20
C ILE A 324 -14.31 9.96 4.53
N PHE A 325 -14.36 11.29 4.54
CA PHE A 325 -14.31 12.06 5.79
C PHE A 325 -15.52 11.80 6.67
N ALA A 326 -16.71 11.63 6.06
CA ALA A 326 -17.91 11.23 6.79
C ALA A 326 -17.78 9.82 7.40
N LEU A 327 -17.19 8.88 6.64
CA LEU A 327 -16.89 7.54 7.12
C LEU A 327 -15.89 7.55 8.28
N LEU A 328 -14.80 8.30 8.16
CA LEU A 328 -13.76 8.43 9.18
C LEU A 328 -14.30 9.11 10.45
N ALA A 329 -15.11 10.16 10.33
CA ALA A 329 -15.76 10.81 11.47
C ALA A 329 -16.65 9.83 12.25
N ARG A 330 -17.53 9.09 11.56
CA ARG A 330 -18.39 8.06 12.19
C ARG A 330 -17.56 6.94 12.82
N THR A 331 -16.47 6.57 12.17
CA THR A 331 -15.56 5.51 12.66
C THR A 331 -14.86 5.94 13.93
N GLY A 332 -14.35 7.16 14.00
CA GLY A 332 -13.76 7.70 15.22
C GLY A 332 -14.77 7.78 16.35
N CYS A 333 -16.02 8.14 16.06
CA CYS A 333 -17.09 8.08 17.06
C CYS A 333 -17.31 6.63 17.55
N ARG A 334 -17.42 5.66 16.63
CA ARG A 334 -17.62 4.23 16.95
C ARG A 334 -16.50 3.65 17.81
N PHE A 335 -15.26 3.98 17.50
CA PHE A 335 -14.09 3.50 18.25
C PHE A 335 -13.81 4.30 19.52
N TYR A 336 -14.55 5.39 19.78
CA TYR A 336 -14.20 6.33 20.84
C TYR A 336 -12.77 6.85 20.71
N ALA A 337 -12.41 7.17 19.48
CA ALA A 337 -11.11 7.69 19.08
C ALA A 337 -11.25 9.20 18.70
N PRO A 338 -10.14 9.91 18.48
CA PRO A 338 -10.16 11.25 17.90
C PRO A 338 -11.01 11.32 16.63
N HIS A 339 -11.81 12.36 16.44
CA HIS A 339 -12.73 12.50 15.31
C HIS A 339 -13.08 13.96 14.97
N PHE A 340 -12.72 14.92 15.81
CA PHE A 340 -13.08 16.33 15.61
C PHE A 340 -12.46 16.91 14.34
N TYR A 341 -11.23 16.53 13.99
CA TYR A 341 -10.62 16.97 12.73
C TYR A 341 -11.51 16.67 11.53
N TRP A 342 -11.99 15.42 11.42
CA TRP A 342 -12.88 15.01 10.33
C TRP A 342 -14.19 15.80 10.36
N ILE A 343 -14.79 15.97 11.55
CA ILE A 343 -16.02 16.75 11.72
C ILE A 343 -15.85 18.18 11.20
N THR A 344 -14.74 18.85 11.51
CA THR A 344 -14.49 20.24 11.08
C THR A 344 -14.39 20.42 9.56
N LYS A 345 -14.29 19.33 8.80
CA LYS A 345 -14.24 19.34 7.33
C LYS A 345 -15.56 18.97 6.67
N LEU A 346 -16.58 18.59 7.45
CA LEU A 346 -17.90 18.21 6.94
C LEU A 346 -18.84 19.40 6.83
N LYS A 347 -19.87 19.27 5.99
CA LYS A 347 -20.97 20.23 5.94
C LYS A 347 -21.83 20.12 7.22
N PRO A 348 -22.42 21.24 7.73
CA PRO A 348 -23.24 21.21 8.94
C PRO A 348 -24.36 20.16 8.95
N SER A 349 -25.00 19.93 7.80
CA SER A 349 -26.04 18.91 7.65
C SER A 349 -25.53 17.47 7.80
N GLU A 350 -24.28 17.18 7.42
CA GLU A 350 -23.67 15.86 7.63
C GLU A 350 -23.25 15.66 9.09
N ILE A 351 -22.78 16.74 9.76
CA ILE A 351 -22.47 16.71 11.19
C ILE A 351 -23.74 16.44 12.01
N ALA A 352 -24.84 17.12 11.69
CA ALA A 352 -26.14 16.88 12.33
C ALA A 352 -26.61 15.43 12.16
N LYS A 353 -26.43 14.83 10.98
CA LYS A 353 -26.73 13.40 10.77
C LYS A 353 -25.92 12.48 11.69
N ILE A 354 -24.63 12.78 11.90
CA ILE A 354 -23.78 12.01 12.82
C ILE A 354 -24.29 12.15 14.26
N ILE A 355 -24.65 13.36 14.68
CA ILE A 355 -25.20 13.63 16.02
C ILE A 355 -26.52 12.87 16.23
N ILE A 356 -27.43 12.91 15.26
CA ILE A 356 -28.70 12.17 15.30
C ILE A 356 -28.46 10.65 15.35
N ASP A 357 -27.50 10.14 14.58
CA ASP A 357 -27.13 8.71 14.61
C ASP A 357 -26.58 8.28 15.98
N LEU A 358 -25.79 9.13 16.64
CA LEU A 358 -25.32 8.90 18.01
C LEU A 358 -26.45 8.98 19.04
N ALA A 359 -27.39 9.91 18.87
CA ALA A 359 -28.55 10.11 19.73
C ALA A 359 -29.57 8.98 19.63
N THR A 360 -29.73 8.37 18.45
CA THR A 360 -30.57 7.19 18.25
C THR A 360 -29.92 5.93 18.84
N ASN A 361 -28.59 5.83 18.77
CA ASN A 361 -27.81 4.68 19.25
C ASN A 361 -27.02 4.98 20.54
N LEU A 362 -27.73 5.36 21.62
CA LEU A 362 -27.14 5.64 22.94
C LEU A 362 -26.52 4.38 23.59
N ARG A 363 -25.27 4.08 23.24
CA ARG A 363 -24.44 3.05 23.88
C ARG A 363 -23.19 3.69 24.46
N LYS A 364 -22.65 3.16 25.56
CA LYS A 364 -21.29 3.53 25.98
C LYS A 364 -20.31 2.95 24.96
N PRO A 365 -19.28 3.70 24.53
CA PRO A 365 -18.89 5.05 24.96
C PRO A 365 -19.49 6.22 24.13
N ASN A 366 -20.25 5.95 23.06
CA ASN A 366 -20.85 6.95 22.14
C ASN A 366 -21.60 8.10 22.86
N VAL A 367 -22.26 7.80 23.98
CA VAL A 367 -22.98 8.84 24.75
C VAL A 367 -22.05 9.96 25.20
N TYR A 368 -20.81 9.67 25.61
CA TYR A 368 -19.87 10.72 26.04
C TYR A 368 -19.39 11.58 24.87
N ILE A 369 -19.33 11.04 23.66
CA ILE A 369 -19.05 11.83 22.45
C ILE A 369 -20.22 12.77 22.18
N LEU A 370 -21.45 12.24 22.22
CA LEU A 370 -22.65 13.04 22.04
C LEU A 370 -22.75 14.17 23.07
N MET A 371 -22.45 13.90 24.35
CA MET A 371 -22.42 14.92 25.40
C MET A 371 -21.41 16.03 25.11
N ARG A 372 -20.19 15.67 24.66
CA ARG A 372 -19.16 16.65 24.29
C ARG A 372 -19.60 17.49 23.09
N LEU A 373 -20.16 16.86 22.06
CA LEU A 373 -20.70 17.58 20.90
C LEU A 373 -21.83 18.53 21.31
N ALA A 374 -22.78 18.09 22.14
CA ALA A 374 -23.85 18.94 22.64
C ALA A 374 -23.31 20.17 23.39
N ILE A 375 -22.31 19.99 24.27
CA ILE A 375 -21.65 21.11 24.97
C ILE A 375 -21.02 22.10 23.98
N LEU A 376 -20.28 21.61 23.00
CA LEU A 376 -19.63 22.48 22.00
C LEU A 376 -20.65 23.23 21.14
N LEU A 377 -21.86 22.69 20.98
CA LEU A 377 -22.95 23.33 20.24
C LEU A 377 -23.73 24.37 21.07
N GLY A 378 -23.49 24.44 22.39
CA GLY A 378 -24.09 25.43 23.30
C GLY A 378 -25.32 24.93 24.06
N SER A 379 -25.93 25.83 24.84
CA SER A 379 -27.04 25.53 25.77
C SER A 379 -28.22 24.84 25.09
N ASP A 380 -28.66 25.32 23.94
CA ASP A 380 -29.86 24.80 23.26
C ASP A 380 -29.69 23.30 22.90
N ALA A 381 -28.50 22.92 22.44
CA ALA A 381 -28.18 21.54 22.12
C ALA A 381 -28.06 20.64 23.37
N VAL A 382 -27.60 21.21 24.48
CA VAL A 382 -27.54 20.52 25.78
C VAL A 382 -28.93 20.31 26.34
N ASP A 383 -29.81 21.32 26.26
CA ASP A 383 -31.20 21.24 26.71
C ASP A 383 -31.97 20.21 25.88
N TRP A 384 -31.80 20.23 24.56
CA TRP A 384 -32.34 19.21 23.67
C TRP A 384 -31.89 17.79 24.08
N MET A 385 -30.60 17.60 24.36
CA MET A 385 -30.07 16.30 24.79
C MET A 385 -30.60 15.90 26.17
N CYS A 386 -30.74 16.85 27.11
CA CYS A 386 -31.35 16.62 28.42
C CYS A 386 -32.79 16.16 28.29
N GLN A 387 -33.62 16.84 27.49
CA GLN A 387 -35.01 16.46 27.23
C GLN A 387 -35.10 15.06 26.61
N MET A 388 -34.24 14.77 25.63
CA MET A 388 -34.16 13.44 25.04
C MET A 388 -33.85 12.35 26.07
N LEU A 389 -32.91 12.60 26.99
CA LEU A 389 -32.57 11.63 28.04
C LEU A 389 -33.64 11.55 29.14
N ASP A 390 -34.28 12.66 29.52
CA ASP A 390 -35.39 12.71 30.46
C ASP A 390 -36.57 11.88 29.95
N ASN A 391 -36.92 12.02 28.67
CA ASN A 391 -37.96 11.19 28.04
C ASN A 391 -37.65 9.69 28.08
N LYS A 392 -36.37 9.33 28.09
CA LYS A 392 -35.94 7.92 28.12
C LYS A 392 -35.79 7.35 29.53
N TRP A 393 -35.40 8.17 30.51
CA TRP A 393 -34.92 7.68 31.82
C TRP A 393 -35.59 8.31 33.06
N SER A 394 -36.38 9.38 32.94
CA SER A 394 -36.96 10.13 34.09
C SER A 394 -37.80 9.28 35.06
N GLY A 395 -38.41 8.19 34.57
CA GLY A 395 -39.21 7.26 35.38
C GLY A 395 -38.48 5.99 35.85
N GLN A 396 -37.18 5.85 35.57
CA GLN A 396 -36.44 4.64 35.94
C GLN A 396 -35.70 4.82 37.28
N THR A 397 -35.86 3.86 38.18
CA THR A 397 -35.24 3.87 39.52
C THR A 397 -33.71 3.83 39.47
N GLN A 398 -33.13 3.32 38.37
CA GLN A 398 -31.69 3.23 38.16
C GLN A 398 -31.30 3.75 36.78
N ALA A 399 -31.39 5.07 36.59
CA ALA A 399 -30.90 5.71 35.37
C ALA A 399 -29.38 5.53 35.20
N PRO A 400 -28.86 5.41 33.96
CA PRO A 400 -27.44 5.24 33.71
C PRO A 400 -26.60 6.44 34.20
N ALA A 401 -25.38 6.22 34.68
CA ALA A 401 -24.52 7.30 35.22
C ALA A 401 -24.32 8.52 34.29
N TYR A 402 -24.33 8.32 32.96
CA TYR A 402 -24.19 9.42 31.99
C TYR A 402 -25.37 10.41 32.01
N TYR A 403 -26.56 9.96 32.43
CA TYR A 403 -27.74 10.81 32.58
C TYR A 403 -27.51 11.91 33.62
N PHE A 404 -27.00 11.52 34.79
CA PHE A 404 -26.65 12.46 35.85
C PHE A 404 -25.44 13.31 35.48
N SER A 405 -24.44 12.72 34.83
CA SER A 405 -23.26 13.47 34.35
C SER A 405 -23.64 14.59 33.38
N LEU A 406 -24.62 14.40 32.49
CA LEU A 406 -25.02 15.47 31.57
C LEU A 406 -25.68 16.63 32.32
N LYS A 407 -26.53 16.36 33.30
CA LYS A 407 -27.18 17.41 34.11
C LYS A 407 -26.16 18.23 34.90
N GLU A 408 -25.15 17.56 35.45
CA GLU A 408 -24.01 18.22 36.09
C GLU A 408 -23.30 19.16 35.10
N TRP A 409 -22.97 18.66 33.90
CA TRP A 409 -22.25 19.44 32.88
C TRP A 409 -23.08 20.60 32.35
N ALA A 410 -24.38 20.41 32.15
CA ALA A 410 -25.30 21.43 31.67
C ALA A 410 -25.30 22.69 32.54
N SER A 411 -25.17 22.51 33.86
CA SER A 411 -25.12 23.62 34.82
C SER A 411 -23.87 24.52 34.69
N ASP A 412 -22.85 24.05 33.97
CA ASP A 412 -21.58 24.74 33.75
C ASP A 412 -21.45 25.38 32.36
N VAL A 413 -22.24 24.93 31.38
CA VAL A 413 -22.17 25.40 29.99
C VAL A 413 -22.47 26.90 29.87
N SER A 414 -23.36 27.43 30.69
CA SER A 414 -23.66 28.88 30.71
C SER A 414 -22.62 29.73 31.44
N LYS A 415 -21.69 29.10 32.18
CA LYS A 415 -20.74 29.79 33.08
C LYS A 415 -19.30 29.75 32.58
N ARG A 416 -18.95 28.79 31.71
CA ARG A 416 -17.57 28.49 31.31
C ARG A 416 -17.51 28.17 29.82
N ASP A 417 -16.34 28.36 29.22
CA ASP A 417 -16.10 27.95 27.83
C ASP A 417 -16.41 26.46 27.63
N GLY A 418 -17.15 26.15 26.57
CA GLY A 418 -17.60 24.79 26.24
C GLY A 418 -16.45 23.78 26.10
N ILE A 419 -15.27 24.19 25.63
CA ILE A 419 -14.10 23.30 25.52
C ILE A 419 -13.66 22.82 26.91
N TYR A 420 -13.58 23.73 27.90
CA TYR A 420 -13.20 23.36 29.26
C TYR A 420 -14.25 22.47 29.93
N VAL A 421 -15.54 22.75 29.70
CA VAL A 421 -16.64 21.90 30.20
C VAL A 421 -16.56 20.51 29.58
N ALA A 422 -16.38 20.39 28.26
CA ALA A 422 -16.27 19.13 27.54
C ALA A 422 -15.01 18.31 27.94
N LEU A 423 -13.93 18.98 28.36
CA LEU A 423 -12.73 18.36 28.93
C LEU A 423 -12.87 17.99 30.41
N LYS A 424 -13.88 18.50 31.11
CA LYS A 424 -14.01 18.44 32.59
C LYS A 424 -12.80 19.07 33.30
N ARG A 425 -12.29 20.17 32.75
CA ARG A 425 -11.10 20.89 33.25
C ARG A 425 -11.38 22.38 33.36
N ASN A 426 -10.38 23.14 33.82
CA ASN A 426 -10.43 24.60 33.89
C ASN A 426 -9.23 25.21 33.14
N GLU A 427 -9.23 26.52 32.94
CA GLU A 427 -8.16 27.24 32.24
C GLU A 427 -6.76 27.03 32.85
N LYS A 428 -6.70 26.84 34.17
CA LYS A 428 -5.44 26.67 34.92
C LYS A 428 -4.95 25.21 34.92
N SER A 429 -5.72 24.29 34.35
CA SER A 429 -5.35 22.88 34.29
C SER A 429 -4.15 22.70 33.37
N ILE A 430 -3.21 21.87 33.81
CA ILE A 430 -2.00 21.53 33.07
C ILE A 430 -2.25 20.20 32.33
N ILE A 431 -1.72 20.09 31.12
CA ILE A 431 -1.69 18.86 30.35
C ILE A 431 -0.24 18.44 30.12
N ASP A 432 0.04 17.16 30.38
CA ASP A 432 1.32 16.54 30.07
C ASP A 432 1.41 16.23 28.58
N LEU A 433 2.49 16.67 27.95
CA LEU A 433 2.80 16.48 26.54
C LEU A 433 4.09 15.64 26.44
N PRO A 434 3.97 14.30 26.47
CA PRO A 434 5.11 13.40 26.64
C PRO A 434 6.09 13.42 25.45
N PHE A 435 5.64 13.72 24.23
CA PHE A 435 6.48 13.70 23.02
C PHE A 435 7.26 14.99 22.86
N SER A 436 6.68 16.13 23.24
CA SER A 436 7.40 17.40 23.35
C SER A 436 8.14 17.57 24.69
N GLN A 437 7.95 16.64 25.64
CA GLN A 437 8.52 16.68 26.99
C GLN A 437 8.20 17.96 27.75
N LYS A 438 6.95 18.44 27.60
CA LYS A 438 6.48 19.69 28.20
C LYS A 438 5.24 19.49 29.06
N GLN A 439 5.06 20.41 30.00
CA GLN A 439 3.83 20.59 30.74
C GLN A 439 3.31 22.00 30.45
N GLU A 440 2.14 22.08 29.84
CA GLU A 440 1.58 23.35 29.38
C GLU A 440 0.17 23.54 29.95
N LYS A 441 -0.25 24.79 30.16
CA LYS A 441 -1.64 25.06 30.52
C LYS A 441 -2.51 24.80 29.30
N ILE A 442 -3.70 24.24 29.51
CA ILE A 442 -4.62 23.92 28.41
C ILE A 442 -4.91 25.17 27.55
N LYS A 443 -5.05 26.35 28.16
CA LYS A 443 -5.24 27.62 27.44
C LYS A 443 -4.16 27.90 26.40
N ASP A 444 -2.90 27.66 26.77
CA ASP A 444 -1.75 27.94 25.90
C ASP A 444 -1.69 26.91 24.75
N VAL A 445 -2.08 25.66 25.02
CA VAL A 445 -2.21 24.61 24.00
C VAL A 445 -3.34 24.91 23.01
N ILE A 446 -4.49 25.41 23.47
CA ILE A 446 -5.62 25.81 22.58
C ILE A 446 -5.17 26.90 21.61
N SER A 447 -4.38 27.86 22.08
CA SER A 447 -3.92 29.00 21.28
C SER A 447 -2.76 28.69 20.31
N SER A 448 -2.17 27.49 20.38
CA SER A 448 -0.95 27.14 19.65
C SER A 448 -1.14 25.91 18.75
N HIS A 449 -0.22 25.72 17.80
CA HIS A 449 -0.16 24.51 16.96
C HIS A 449 0.36 23.26 17.72
N LEU A 450 0.78 23.44 18.98
CA LEU A 450 1.40 22.40 19.79
C LEU A 450 0.50 21.17 19.97
N GLY A 451 -0.80 21.40 20.18
CA GLY A 451 -1.79 20.33 20.36
C GLY A 451 -1.93 19.42 19.15
N ALA A 452 -1.84 19.97 17.93
CA ALA A 452 -1.97 19.21 16.69
C ALA A 452 -0.78 18.26 16.46
N ASN A 453 0.44 18.74 16.72
CA ASN A 453 1.66 17.95 16.58
C ASN A 453 1.70 16.84 17.63
N GLU A 454 1.44 17.18 18.89
CA GLU A 454 1.41 16.20 19.98
C GLU A 454 0.36 15.12 19.72
N LEU A 455 -0.82 15.50 19.20
CA LEU A 455 -1.87 14.56 18.81
C LEU A 455 -1.40 13.59 17.72
N SER A 456 -0.69 14.09 16.71
CA SER A 456 -0.13 13.23 15.66
C SER A 456 0.86 12.22 16.22
N PHE A 457 1.77 12.66 17.10
CA PHE A 457 2.73 11.75 17.74
C PHE A 457 2.05 10.73 18.66
N ALA A 458 1.07 11.15 19.46
CA ALA A 458 0.32 10.26 20.34
C ALA A 458 -0.46 9.18 19.58
N CYS A 459 -1.09 9.55 18.45
CA CYS A 459 -1.76 8.60 17.58
C CYS A 459 -0.77 7.63 16.90
N LEU A 460 0.39 8.11 16.50
CA LEU A 460 1.42 7.27 15.86
C LEU A 460 2.06 6.30 16.85
N ASP A 461 2.32 6.74 18.08
CA ASP A 461 2.83 5.92 19.16
C ASP A 461 1.84 4.80 19.52
N LEU A 462 0.55 5.13 19.59
CA LEU A 462 -0.50 4.14 19.82
C LEU A 462 -0.49 3.07 18.71
N PHE A 463 -0.44 3.48 17.45
CA PHE A 463 -0.37 2.54 16.32
C PHE A 463 0.88 1.65 16.35
N LYS A 464 2.05 2.19 16.69
CA LYS A 464 3.32 1.44 16.67
C LYS A 464 3.52 0.54 17.88
N ASN A 465 3.18 1.05 19.06
CA ASN A 465 3.57 0.46 20.34
C ASN A 465 2.38 -0.08 21.14
N GLY A 466 1.15 0.13 20.66
CA GLY A 466 -0.07 -0.28 21.38
C GLY A 466 -0.25 0.41 22.74
N THR A 467 0.41 1.57 22.95
CA THR A 467 0.37 2.29 24.21
C THR A 467 -1.05 2.78 24.50
N ASN A 468 -1.48 2.72 25.77
CA ASN A 468 -2.83 3.12 26.16
C ASN A 468 -2.99 4.65 26.29
N ASN A 469 -2.54 5.40 25.29
CA ASN A 469 -2.61 6.86 25.22
C ASN A 469 -3.92 7.36 24.58
N LYS A 470 -4.95 6.50 24.49
CA LYS A 470 -6.25 6.81 23.85
C LYS A 470 -6.92 8.05 24.45
N ASP A 471 -6.82 8.21 25.77
CA ASP A 471 -7.42 9.33 26.47
C ASP A 471 -6.71 10.66 26.18
N LEU A 472 -5.37 10.64 26.14
CA LEU A 472 -4.57 11.79 25.73
C LEU A 472 -4.94 12.22 24.31
N CYS A 473 -5.02 11.27 23.37
CA CYS A 473 -5.41 11.56 21.99
C CYS A 473 -6.78 12.24 21.91
N ARG A 474 -7.79 11.73 22.62
CA ARG A 474 -9.13 12.36 22.63
C ARG A 474 -9.13 13.76 23.23
N ARG A 475 -8.36 13.99 24.29
CA ARG A 475 -8.25 15.31 24.92
C ARG A 475 -7.56 16.30 24.00
N LEU A 476 -6.43 15.93 23.40
CA LEU A 476 -5.71 16.76 22.45
C LEU A 476 -6.54 17.06 21.20
N ASP A 477 -7.33 16.09 20.72
CA ASP A 477 -8.26 16.29 19.60
C ASP A 477 -9.32 17.35 19.90
N LEU A 478 -9.94 17.26 21.07
CA LEU A 478 -10.92 18.25 21.54
C LEU A 478 -10.28 19.63 21.75
N ILE A 479 -9.07 19.68 22.34
CA ILE A 479 -8.32 20.93 22.54
C ILE A 479 -8.00 21.60 21.19
N THR A 480 -7.57 20.81 20.21
CA THR A 480 -7.06 21.31 18.93
C THR A 480 -8.18 21.74 17.98
N TYR A 481 -9.30 21.00 17.96
CA TYR A 481 -10.34 21.18 16.94
C TYR A 481 -11.72 21.55 17.52
N GLY A 482 -11.91 21.51 18.84
CA GLY A 482 -13.19 21.82 19.49
C GLY A 482 -13.70 23.22 19.17
N GLN A 483 -12.81 24.23 19.14
CA GLN A 483 -13.17 25.62 18.84
C GLN A 483 -13.84 25.76 17.47
N ARG A 484 -13.33 25.06 16.46
CA ARG A 484 -13.89 25.08 15.10
C ARG A 484 -15.29 24.47 15.05
N VAL A 485 -15.58 23.50 15.91
CA VAL A 485 -16.94 22.95 16.02
C VAL A 485 -17.88 23.97 16.66
N THR A 486 -17.43 24.68 17.69
CA THR A 486 -18.18 25.77 18.33
C THR A 486 -18.51 26.88 17.33
N GLU A 487 -17.56 27.27 16.47
CA GLU A 487 -17.77 28.25 15.38
C GLU A 487 -18.82 27.81 14.36
N MET A 488 -19.01 26.50 14.17
CA MET A 488 -20.02 25.94 13.26
C MET A 488 -21.39 25.71 13.93
N SER A 489 -21.51 25.97 15.24
CA SER A 489 -22.65 25.55 16.06
C SER A 489 -24.01 26.02 15.52
N ASP A 490 -24.18 27.32 15.28
CA ASP A 490 -25.45 27.88 14.78
C ASP A 490 -25.88 27.28 13.44
N ASN A 491 -24.92 26.91 12.59
CA ASN A 491 -25.22 26.28 11.31
C ASN A 491 -25.57 24.80 11.45
N ILE A 492 -25.00 24.10 12.44
CA ILE A 492 -25.33 22.70 12.73
C ILE A 492 -26.71 22.61 13.39
N LYS A 493 -27.01 23.50 14.34
CA LYS A 493 -28.28 23.55 15.09
C LYS A 493 -29.51 23.66 14.17
N LYS A 494 -29.41 24.35 13.04
CA LYS A 494 -30.48 24.44 12.01
C LYS A 494 -30.96 23.09 11.47
N TYR A 495 -30.17 22.04 11.61
CA TYR A 495 -30.48 20.69 11.12
C TYR A 495 -30.75 19.70 12.27
N LEU A 496 -30.65 20.14 13.52
CA LEU A 496 -30.97 19.33 14.68
C LEU A 496 -32.43 19.59 15.09
N PRO A 497 -33.13 18.58 15.66
CA PRO A 497 -34.50 18.74 16.15
C PRO A 497 -34.50 19.39 17.54
N ILE A 498 -33.89 20.58 17.67
CA ILE A 498 -33.78 21.38 18.90
C ILE A 498 -35.04 22.23 19.09
#